data_AF-A0A2G2KDL4-F1
#
_entry.id   AF-A0A2G2KDL4-F1
#
_cell.length_a   1.000
_cell.length_b   1.000
_cell.length_c   1.000
_cell.angle_alpha   90.00
_cell.angle_beta   90.00
_cell.angle_gamma   90.00
#
_symmetry.space_group_name_H-M   'P 1'
#
loop_
_entity.id
_entity.type
_entity.pdbx_description
1 polymer ?
#
loop_
_entity_poly.entity_id
_entity_poly.type
_entity_poly.pdbx_seq_one_letter_code
_entity_poly.pdbx_strand_id
1 'polypeptide(L)' 'MPKGQFVKVHKSFIIAKDKITLIEGNLIHVLQHKIPVGKMYKLNINKLLK' A
#
# COMPACT_ATOMS: atom_id res chain seq x y z
N MET A 1 -16.06 -7.75 -1.48
CA MET A 1 -14.95 -7.23 -0.64
C MET A 1 -15.40 -5.93 0.01
N PRO A 2 -15.11 -5.68 1.29
CA PRO A 2 -15.46 -4.43 1.94
C PRO A 2 -14.78 -3.26 1.22
N LYS A 3 -15.58 -2.31 0.75
CA LYS A 3 -15.11 -1.15 -0.02
C LYS A 3 -14.23 -0.30 0.89
N GLY A 4 -12.96 -0.13 0.52
CA GLY A 4 -12.04 0.78 1.20
C GLY A 4 -11.04 0.16 2.17
N GLN A 5 -11.08 -1.15 2.43
CA GLN A 5 -10.08 -1.83 3.28
C GLN A 5 -8.82 -2.25 2.52
N PHE A 6 -8.88 -2.36 1.20
CA PHE A 6 -7.76 -2.81 0.38
C PHE A 6 -7.27 -1.72 -0.56
N VAL A 7 -5.96 -1.71 -0.81
CA VAL A 7 -5.27 -0.74 -1.64
C VAL A 7 -4.39 -1.49 -2.64
N LYS A 8 -4.52 -1.12 -3.90
CA LYS A 8 -3.68 -1.65 -4.96
C LYS A 8 -2.36 -0.87 -5.02
N VAL A 9 -1.26 -1.61 -4.88
CA VAL A 9 0.10 -1.04 -4.76
C VAL A 9 0.99 -1.41 -5.94
N HIS A 10 0.58 -2.44 -6.67
CA HIS A 10 1.19 -2.90 -7.90
C HIS A 10 0.12 -3.48 -8.83
N LYS A 11 0.46 -3.74 -10.09
CA LYS A 11 -0.46 -4.39 -11.04
C LYS A 11 -0.95 -5.75 -10.52
N SER A 12 -0.06 -6.46 -9.82
CA SER A 12 -0.26 -7.83 -9.30
C SER A 12 -0.52 -7.91 -7.79
N PHE A 13 -0.45 -6.80 -7.05
CA PHE A 13 -0.52 -6.82 -5.58
C PHE A 13 -1.52 -5.82 -5.02
N ILE A 14 -2.26 -6.27 -4.00
CA ILE A 14 -3.24 -5.51 -3.23
C ILE A 14 -2.96 -5.79 -1.75
N ILE A 15 -2.98 -4.76 -0.91
CA ILE A 15 -2.69 -4.86 0.52
C ILE A 15 -3.89 -4.35 1.31
N ALA A 16 -4.18 -4.96 2.46
CA ALA A 16 -5.12 -4.41 3.43
C ALA A 16 -4.51 -3.19 4.16
N LYS A 17 -5.25 -2.07 4.21
CA LYS A 17 -4.83 -0.83 4.89
C LYS A 17 -4.52 -1.06 6.36
N ASP A 18 -5.35 -1.83 7.03
CA ASP A 18 -5.22 -2.15 8.47
C ASP A 18 -3.95 -2.94 8.81
N LYS A 19 -3.26 -3.51 7.82
CA LYS A 19 -2.03 -4.27 8.00
C LYS A 19 -0.77 -3.48 7.65
N ILE A 20 -0.91 -2.26 7.13
CA ILE A 20 0.22 -1.41 6.80
C ILE A 20 0.80 -0.87 8.12
N THR A 21 2.04 -1.22 8.41
CA THR A 21 2.75 -0.77 9.60
C THR A 21 3.52 0.52 9.35
N LEU A 22 4.15 0.66 8.18
CA LEU A 22 4.92 1.84 7.82
C LEU A 22 4.96 2.03 6.31
N ILE A 23 5.00 3.27 5.85
CA ILE A 23 5.20 3.62 4.44
C ILE A 23 6.48 4.44 4.33
N GLU A 24 7.54 3.86 3.78
CA GLU A 24 8.82 4.53 3.53
C GLU A 24 8.94 4.87 2.05
N GLY A 25 8.43 6.03 1.67
CA GLY A 25 8.53 6.55 0.30
C GLY A 25 7.79 5.67 -0.74
N ASN A 26 8.50 4.72 -1.35
CA ASN A 26 8.00 3.76 -2.34
C ASN A 26 8.00 2.32 -1.83
N LEU A 27 8.28 2.09 -0.55
CA LEU A 27 8.20 0.79 0.12
C LEU A 27 7.10 0.82 1.18
N ILE A 28 6.28 -0.21 1.18
CA ILE A 28 5.26 -0.42 2.21
C ILE A 28 5.72 -1.58 3.08
N HIS A 29 5.79 -1.33 4.38
CA HIS A 29 6.02 -2.34 5.38
C HIS A 29 4.67 -2.85 5.85
N VAL A 30 4.51 -4.16 5.80
CA VAL A 30 3.32 -4.89 6.22
C VAL A 30 3.80 -5.99 7.15
N LEU A 31 3.64 -5.78 8.45
CA LEU A 31 4.20 -6.67 9.48
C LEU A 31 5.71 -6.86 9.25
N GLN A 32 6.14 -8.07 8.84
CA GLN A 32 7.55 -8.40 8.54
C GLN A 32 7.91 -8.37 7.04
N HIS A 33 6.97 -8.00 6.17
CA HIS A 33 7.17 -7.99 4.72
C HIS A 33 7.34 -6.57 4.19
N LYS A 34 8.22 -6.42 3.20
CA LYS A 34 8.43 -5.17 2.47
C LYS A 34 7.91 -5.31 1.05
N ILE A 35 6.96 -4.48 0.68
CA ILE A 35 6.28 -4.53 -0.61
C ILE A 35 6.68 -3.29 -1.41
N PRO A 36 7.35 -3.45 -2.57
CA PRO A 36 7.69 -2.34 -3.44
C PRO A 36 6.44 -1.80 -4.13
N VAL A 37 6.31 -0.48 -4.18
CA VAL A 37 5.21 0.23 -4.83
C VAL A 37 5.69 0.74 -6.18
N GLY A 38 4.94 0.39 -7.23
CA GLY A 38 5.20 0.94 -8.56
C GLY A 38 4.96 2.45 -8.59
N LYS A 39 5.77 3.21 -9.35
CA LYS A 39 5.66 4.68 -9.48
C LYS A 39 4.23 5.18 -9.70
N MET A 40 3.46 4.47 -10.54
CA MET A 40 2.08 4.82 -10.87
C MET A 40 1.10 4.69 -9.69
N TYR A 41 1.37 3.77 -8.75
CA TYR A 41 0.53 3.52 -7.57
C TYR A 41 0.95 4.36 -6.36
N LYS A 42 2.12 5.00 -6.40
CA LYS A 42 2.64 5.86 -5.32
C LYS A 42 1.68 7.02 -4.98
N LEU A 43 1.02 7.58 -5.99
CA LEU A 43 -0.02 8.61 -5.81
C LEU A 43 -1.22 8.11 -4.98
N ASN A 44 -1.62 6.85 -5.18
CA ASN A 44 -2.71 6.25 -4.40
C ASN A 44 -2.30 5.97 -2.95
N ILE A 45 -1.03 5.66 -2.71
CA ILE A 45 -0.47 5.50 -1.36
C ILE A 45 -0.44 6.83 -0.60
N ASN A 46 0.02 7.90 -1.24
CA ASN A 46 0.03 9.23 -0.61
C ASN A 46 -1.38 9.71 -0.23
N LYS A 47 -2.42 9.30 -0.97
CA LYS A 47 -3.81 9.58 -0.60
C LYS A 47 -4.29 8.84 0.65
N LEU A 48 -3.56 7.84 1.15
CA LEU A 48 -3.88 7.12 2.39
C LEU A 48 -3.26 7.76 3.63
N LEU A 49 -2.22 8.57 3.44
CA LEU A 49 -1.54 9.30 4.50
C LEU A 49 -2.21 10.64 4.82
N LYS A 50 -3.31 10.96 4.13
CA LYS A 50 -4.05 12.21 4.23
C LYS A 50 -5.43 11.94 4.80
#